data_AF-A0A7J2YZG7-F1
#
_entry.id   AF-A0A7J2YZG7-F1
#
_cell.length_a   1.000
_cell.length_b   1.000
_cell.length_c   1.000
_cell.angle_alpha   90.00
_cell.angle_beta   90.00
_cell.angle_gamma   90.00
#
_symmetry.space_group_name_H-M   'P 1'
#
loop_
_entity.id
_entity.type
_entity.pdbx_description
1 polymer ?
#
loop_
_entity_poly.entity_id
_entity_poly.type
_entity_poly.pdbx_seq_one_letter_code
_entity_poly.pdbx_strand_id
1 'polypeptide(L)'
;MPTPFSGFTYRITPEVPPSYYQKLLDFMYTQYLEPQKQRFTDITRESTTQGEKLSYIVTDSQGNRLFNVQVRSGTPFELEINPLSSVPTHTAAEEAKQDVLIAMQIFTQNSRDATVYFAWREGEEIVPEAYTKPEKSFNRLFLETQIFFFLVFIVFGMLIFVSISTALPDAFWVAPLILIGIQFVFVFYSNRFIARSADWHITEANPIIHFLEYYLPVSEKKDFKTLYPKETLIAIKKEIYDEIIAKKGEIDVKSAQQV
;
A
#
# COMPACT_ATOMS: atom_id res chain seq x y z
N MET A 1 14.23 -39.72 29.96
CA MET A 1 13.18 -38.83 29.43
C MET A 1 13.77 -38.08 28.25
N PRO A 2 13.21 -38.13 27.04
CA PRO A 2 13.74 -37.31 25.96
C PRO A 2 13.52 -35.85 26.32
N THR A 3 14.58 -35.06 26.27
CA THR A 3 14.55 -33.60 26.42
C THR A 3 13.47 -33.02 25.51
N PRO A 4 12.55 -32.15 26.00
CA PRO A 4 11.62 -31.47 25.13
C PRO A 4 12.43 -30.65 24.12
N PHE A 5 12.17 -30.87 22.85
CA PHE A 5 12.76 -30.08 21.78
C PHE A 5 12.37 -28.61 21.99
N SER A 6 13.36 -27.72 22.07
CA SER A 6 13.10 -26.28 22.26
C SER A 6 12.29 -25.74 21.09
N GLY A 7 11.11 -25.19 21.37
CA GLY A 7 10.29 -24.48 20.37
C GLY A 7 10.94 -23.16 19.95
N PHE A 8 10.52 -22.66 18.80
CA PHE A 8 10.92 -21.35 18.29
C PHE A 8 9.79 -20.35 18.54
N THR A 9 10.13 -19.18 19.08
CA THR A 9 9.16 -18.12 19.35
C THR A 9 9.58 -16.85 18.63
N TYR A 10 8.66 -16.27 17.86
CA TYR A 10 8.87 -15.06 17.10
C TYR A 10 7.80 -14.02 17.43
N ARG A 11 8.18 -12.75 17.33
CA ARG A 11 7.26 -11.61 17.45
C ARG A 11 7.13 -10.94 16.10
N ILE A 12 5.91 -10.87 15.59
CA ILE A 12 5.61 -10.34 14.26
C ILE A 12 4.69 -9.13 14.43
N THR A 13 5.05 -8.00 13.85
CA THR A 13 4.17 -6.83 13.83
C THR A 13 3.47 -6.78 12.47
N PRO A 14 2.16 -7.04 12.40
CA PRO A 14 1.45 -6.98 11.13
C PRO A 14 1.32 -5.53 10.65
N GLU A 15 1.42 -5.32 9.34
CA GLU A 15 1.18 -4.02 8.67
C GLU A 15 -0.31 -3.70 8.50
N VAL A 16 -1.15 -4.14 9.43
CA VAL A 16 -2.58 -3.86 9.45
C VAL A 16 -3.02 -3.40 10.84
N PRO A 17 -4.06 -2.56 10.96
CA PRO A 17 -4.53 -2.08 12.25
C PRO A 17 -5.10 -3.21 13.12
N PRO A 18 -5.12 -3.06 14.45
CA PRO A 18 -5.66 -4.07 15.37
C PRO A 18 -7.10 -4.51 15.09
N SER A 19 -7.94 -3.62 14.54
CA SER A 19 -9.32 -3.94 14.12
C SER A 19 -9.40 -5.02 13.03
N TYR A 20 -8.30 -5.31 12.34
CA TYR A 20 -8.22 -6.28 11.25
C TYR A 20 -7.64 -7.62 11.70
N TYR A 21 -7.19 -7.76 12.95
CA TYR A 21 -6.52 -8.98 13.42
C TYR A 21 -7.41 -10.21 13.34
N GLN A 22 -8.70 -10.05 13.65
CA GLN A 22 -9.68 -11.13 13.51
C GLN A 22 -9.80 -11.57 12.05
N LYS A 23 -9.96 -10.61 11.13
CA LYS A 23 -10.10 -10.85 9.69
C LYS A 23 -8.82 -11.42 9.05
N LEU A 24 -7.66 -10.98 9.53
CA LEU A 24 -6.36 -11.52 9.13
C LEU A 24 -6.31 -13.03 9.43
N LEU A 25 -6.67 -13.43 10.65
CA LEU A 25 -6.67 -14.84 11.03
C LEU A 25 -7.78 -15.63 10.32
N ASP A 26 -8.94 -15.03 10.07
CA ASP A 26 -10.00 -15.64 9.25
C ASP A 26 -9.51 -15.90 7.82
N PHE A 27 -8.81 -14.93 7.22
CA PHE A 27 -8.19 -15.07 5.91
C PHE A 27 -7.12 -16.16 5.91
N MET A 28 -6.24 -16.18 6.92
CA MET A 28 -5.22 -17.24 7.03
C MET A 28 -5.87 -18.62 7.12
N TYR A 29 -6.92 -18.78 7.93
CA TYR A 29 -7.65 -20.03 8.06
C TYR A 29 -8.31 -20.46 6.74
N THR A 30 -9.18 -19.62 6.17
CA THR A 30 -10.05 -19.96 5.03
C THR A 30 -9.35 -19.94 3.68
N GLN A 31 -8.47 -18.97 3.44
CA GLN A 31 -7.90 -18.70 2.11
C GLN A 31 -6.46 -19.22 1.95
N TYR A 32 -5.71 -19.38 3.05
CA TYR A 32 -4.31 -19.80 2.97
C TYR A 32 -4.11 -21.27 3.42
N LEU A 33 -4.58 -21.62 4.62
CA LEU A 33 -4.36 -22.93 5.24
C LEU A 33 -5.34 -23.99 4.71
N GLU A 34 -6.65 -23.72 4.75
CA GLU A 34 -7.67 -24.71 4.37
C GLU A 34 -7.51 -25.23 2.92
N PRO A 35 -7.17 -24.41 1.91
CA PRO A 35 -6.97 -24.92 0.54
C PRO A 35 -5.76 -25.87 0.40
N GLN A 36 -4.83 -25.85 1.36
CA GLN A 36 -3.57 -26.59 1.33
C GLN A 36 -3.55 -27.78 2.33
N LYS A 37 -4.65 -28.56 2.40
CA LYS A 37 -4.81 -29.70 3.35
C LYS A 37 -3.73 -30.79 3.26
N GLN A 38 -2.95 -30.81 2.18
CA GLN A 38 -1.80 -31.72 2.02
C GLN A 38 -0.56 -31.28 2.83
N ARG A 39 -0.43 -29.98 3.12
CA ARG A 39 0.69 -29.39 3.87
C ARG A 39 0.28 -28.99 5.30
N PHE A 40 -1.00 -28.71 5.53
CA PHE A 40 -1.51 -28.25 6.82
C PHE A 40 -2.67 -29.13 7.31
N THR A 41 -2.60 -29.56 8.56
CA THR A 41 -3.60 -30.43 9.20
C THR A 41 -3.94 -29.92 10.60
N ASP A 42 -5.00 -30.46 11.22
CA ASP A 42 -5.45 -30.11 12.58
C ASP A 42 -5.57 -28.60 12.81
N ILE A 43 -6.11 -27.88 11.83
CA ILE A 43 -6.28 -26.43 11.87
C ILE A 43 -7.42 -26.11 12.84
N THR A 44 -7.11 -25.33 13.88
CA THR A 44 -8.03 -24.93 14.94
C THR A 44 -7.95 -23.42 15.15
N ARG A 45 -9.10 -22.82 15.47
CA ARG A 45 -9.23 -21.40 15.76
C ARG A 45 -9.98 -21.22 17.07
N GLU A 46 -9.41 -20.42 17.96
CA GLU A 46 -9.95 -20.19 19.30
C GLU A 46 -9.91 -18.71 19.62
N SER A 47 -11.05 -18.15 20.03
CA SER A 47 -11.11 -16.82 20.64
C SER A 47 -10.82 -16.97 22.13
N THR A 48 -9.66 -16.52 22.59
CA THR A 48 -9.27 -16.56 24.01
C THR A 48 -9.41 -15.18 24.65
N THR A 49 -9.43 -15.11 25.98
CA THR A 49 -9.42 -13.83 26.72
C THR A 49 -8.16 -12.97 26.45
N GLN A 50 -7.10 -13.56 25.87
CA GLN A 50 -5.86 -12.88 25.51
C GLN A 50 -5.76 -12.54 24.01
N GLY A 51 -6.82 -12.81 23.23
CA GLY A 51 -6.86 -12.57 21.79
C GLY A 51 -7.26 -13.81 20.99
N GLU A 52 -7.34 -13.63 19.68
CA GLU A 52 -7.59 -14.69 18.71
C GLU A 52 -6.35 -15.57 18.53
N LYS A 53 -6.56 -16.88 18.51
CA LYS A 53 -5.50 -17.87 18.35
C LYS A 53 -5.82 -18.76 17.15
N LEU A 54 -4.83 -18.96 16.29
CA LEU A 54 -4.86 -19.90 15.17
C LEU A 54 -3.78 -20.95 15.43
N SER A 55 -4.11 -22.23 15.32
CA SER A 55 -3.16 -23.32 15.53
C SER A 55 -3.31 -24.38 14.45
N TYR A 56 -2.19 -24.91 13.94
CA TYR A 56 -2.19 -25.90 12.87
C TYR A 56 -0.91 -26.73 12.89
N ILE A 57 -0.97 -27.91 12.28
CA ILE A 57 0.17 -28.81 12.14
C ILE A 57 0.70 -28.77 10.71
N VAL A 58 2.01 -28.54 10.56
CA VAL A 58 2.72 -28.61 9.28
C VAL A 58 3.15 -30.05 9.03
N THR A 59 2.83 -30.57 7.84
CA THR A 59 3.21 -31.91 7.39
C THR A 59 4.24 -31.86 6.26
N ASP A 60 5.12 -32.85 6.20
CA ASP A 60 6.02 -33.04 5.05
C ASP A 60 5.29 -33.66 3.85
N SER A 61 6.00 -33.83 2.73
CA SER A 61 5.48 -34.48 1.52
C SER A 61 5.13 -35.97 1.70
N GLN A 62 5.56 -36.58 2.80
CA GLN A 62 5.25 -37.96 3.18
C GLN A 62 4.08 -38.04 4.19
N GLY A 63 3.54 -36.90 4.64
CA GLY A 63 2.47 -36.81 5.62
C GLY A 63 2.92 -36.85 7.08
N ASN A 64 4.23 -36.82 7.36
CA ASN A 64 4.74 -36.79 8.72
C ASN A 64 4.50 -35.43 9.36
N ARG A 65 4.03 -35.42 10.62
CA ARG A 65 3.80 -34.20 11.39
C ARG A 65 5.14 -33.62 11.86
N LEU A 66 5.49 -32.43 11.37
CA LEU A 66 6.76 -31.78 11.65
C LEU A 66 6.66 -30.80 12.82
N PHE A 67 5.72 -29.85 12.72
CA PHE A 67 5.57 -28.74 13.67
C PHE A 67 4.13 -28.52 14.05
N ASN A 68 3.91 -28.12 15.29
CA ASN A 68 2.70 -27.43 15.73
C ASN A 68 2.98 -25.93 15.71
N VAL A 69 2.29 -25.20 14.85
CA VAL A 69 2.41 -23.75 14.71
C VAL A 69 1.22 -23.10 15.38
N GLN A 70 1.49 -22.13 16.26
CA GLN A 70 0.47 -21.35 16.95
C GLN A 70 0.73 -19.86 16.69
N VAL A 71 -0.29 -19.19 16.16
CA VAL A 71 -0.29 -17.75 15.91
C VAL A 71 -1.30 -17.12 16.86
N ARG A 72 -0.84 -16.22 17.73
CA ARG A 72 -1.71 -15.47 18.64
C ARG A 72 -1.74 -14.00 18.25
N SER A 73 -2.95 -13.47 18.09
CA SER A 73 -3.15 -12.05 17.85
C SER A 73 -2.77 -11.25 19.09
N GLY A 74 -1.98 -10.20 18.89
CA GLY A 74 -1.55 -9.28 19.92
C GLY A 74 -0.80 -8.11 19.30
N THR A 75 -0.35 -7.18 20.12
CA THR A 75 0.57 -6.10 19.70
C THR A 75 1.90 -6.30 20.42
N PRO A 76 2.88 -7.05 19.86
CA PRO A 76 2.89 -7.73 18.55
C PRO A 76 2.23 -9.12 18.53
N PHE A 77 2.05 -9.72 17.35
CA PHE A 77 1.63 -11.12 17.21
C PHE A 77 2.73 -12.04 17.74
N GLU A 78 2.32 -13.09 18.42
CA GLU A 78 3.22 -14.13 18.93
C GLU A 78 3.07 -15.39 18.08
N LEU A 79 4.18 -15.82 17.50
CA LEU A 79 4.28 -17.05 16.70
C LEU A 79 5.12 -18.05 17.48
N GLU A 80 4.52 -19.19 17.81
CA GLU A 80 5.20 -20.33 18.43
C GLU A 80 5.25 -21.51 17.46
N ILE A 81 6.44 -22.05 17.22
CA ILE A 81 6.67 -23.20 16.37
C ILE A 81 7.29 -24.29 17.24
N ASN A 82 6.46 -25.29 17.58
CA ASN A 82 6.85 -26.38 18.44
C ASN A 82 7.10 -27.65 17.60
N PRO A 83 8.33 -28.18 17.59
CA PRO A 83 8.65 -29.42 16.88
C PRO A 83 7.89 -30.63 17.47
N LEU A 84 7.32 -31.46 16.60
CA LEU A 84 6.57 -32.67 16.97
C LEU A 84 7.34 -33.98 16.74
N SER A 85 8.42 -33.93 15.95
CA SER A 85 9.30 -35.07 15.68
C SER A 85 10.76 -34.74 16.04
N SER A 86 11.65 -35.72 16.01
CA SER A 86 13.09 -35.55 16.26
C SER A 86 13.91 -35.13 15.03
N VAL A 87 13.23 -34.96 13.89
CA VAL A 87 13.81 -34.60 12.58
C VAL A 87 13.79 -33.09 12.24
N PRO A 88 13.09 -32.17 12.94
CA PRO A 88 12.88 -30.83 12.42
C PRO A 88 14.17 -30.00 12.45
N THR A 89 14.67 -29.70 11.26
CA THR A 89 15.79 -28.79 11.02
C THR A 89 15.33 -27.34 11.26
N HIS A 90 16.24 -26.48 11.72
CA HIS A 90 16.03 -25.03 11.78
C HIS A 90 15.49 -24.44 10.46
N THR A 91 15.93 -24.96 9.32
CA THR A 91 15.43 -24.57 7.98
C THR A 91 13.92 -24.76 7.85
N ALA A 92 13.38 -25.88 8.32
CA ALA A 92 11.96 -26.17 8.20
C ALA A 92 11.10 -25.33 9.16
N ALA A 93 11.67 -24.90 10.30
CA ALA A 93 11.04 -23.93 11.18
C ALA A 93 10.98 -22.52 10.56
N GLU A 94 12.06 -22.09 9.88
CA GLU A 94 12.06 -20.83 9.12
C GLU A 94 11.09 -20.86 7.93
N GLU A 95 10.94 -22.00 7.24
CA GLU A 95 9.91 -22.17 6.21
C GLU A 95 8.49 -22.01 6.78
N ALA A 96 8.20 -22.65 7.93
CA ALA A 96 6.89 -22.52 8.59
C ALA A 96 6.60 -21.08 9.04
N LYS A 97 7.63 -20.35 9.52
CA LYS A 97 7.53 -18.92 9.80
C LYS A 97 7.28 -18.11 8.53
N GLN A 98 7.98 -18.43 7.44
CA GLN A 98 7.81 -17.74 6.17
C GLN A 98 6.40 -17.92 5.61
N ASP A 99 5.79 -19.11 5.76
CA ASP A 99 4.40 -19.36 5.36
C ASP A 99 3.42 -18.41 6.10
N VAL A 100 3.61 -18.19 7.41
CA VAL A 100 2.83 -17.21 8.19
C VAL A 100 3.02 -15.79 7.66
N LEU A 101 4.27 -15.38 7.44
CA LEU A 101 4.59 -14.04 6.92
C LEU A 101 3.99 -13.81 5.53
N ILE A 102 4.04 -14.80 4.65
CA ILE A 102 3.43 -14.76 3.32
C ILE A 102 1.92 -14.57 3.44
N ALA A 103 1.24 -15.35 4.28
CA ALA A 103 -0.20 -15.23 4.46
C ALA A 103 -0.61 -13.84 4.98
N MET A 104 0.15 -13.31 5.96
CA MET A 104 -0.06 -11.95 6.45
C MET A 104 0.18 -10.88 5.38
N GLN A 105 1.21 -11.05 4.54
CA GLN A 105 1.53 -10.12 3.47
C GLN A 105 0.46 -10.14 2.37
N ILE A 106 -0.04 -11.31 1.98
CA ILE A 106 -1.12 -11.43 0.99
C ILE A 106 -2.37 -10.73 1.51
N PHE A 107 -2.73 -10.92 2.78
CA PHE A 107 -3.86 -10.20 3.38
C PHE A 107 -3.64 -8.69 3.37
N THR A 108 -2.44 -8.24 3.76
CA THR A 108 -2.09 -6.81 3.77
C THR A 108 -2.25 -6.23 2.37
N GLN A 109 -1.74 -6.91 1.34
CA GLN A 109 -1.87 -6.49 -0.04
C GLN A 109 -3.35 -6.47 -0.50
N ASN A 110 -4.13 -7.50 -0.16
CA ASN A 110 -5.56 -7.52 -0.46
C ASN A 110 -6.34 -6.42 0.29
N SER A 111 -5.89 -6.05 1.48
CA SER A 111 -6.50 -4.96 2.27
C SER A 111 -6.13 -3.57 1.74
N ARG A 112 -4.96 -3.40 1.11
CA ARG A 112 -4.55 -2.15 0.45
C ARG A 112 -5.48 -1.79 -0.70
N ASP A 113 -5.96 -2.78 -1.45
CA ASP A 113 -6.98 -2.57 -2.50
C ASP A 113 -8.34 -2.07 -1.94
N ALA A 114 -8.56 -2.22 -0.63
CA ALA A 114 -9.74 -1.76 0.10
C ALA A 114 -9.44 -0.59 1.07
N THR A 115 -8.31 0.08 0.91
CA THR A 115 -7.95 1.23 1.74
C THR A 115 -8.22 2.52 0.97
N VAL A 116 -8.98 3.43 1.59
CA VAL A 116 -9.25 4.76 1.04
C VAL A 116 -8.40 5.78 1.78
N TYR A 117 -7.68 6.59 1.01
CA TYR A 117 -6.95 7.74 1.52
C TYR A 117 -7.79 8.97 1.26
N PHE A 118 -8.22 9.64 2.32
CA PHE A 118 -8.82 10.95 2.23
C PHE A 118 -7.76 12.00 2.51
N ALA A 119 -7.69 13.03 1.67
CA ALA A 119 -6.79 14.14 1.89
C ALA A 119 -7.56 15.48 1.88
N TRP A 120 -7.25 16.33 2.85
CA TRP A 120 -7.87 17.65 2.95
C TRP A 120 -6.84 18.73 3.18
N ARG A 121 -7.19 19.93 2.70
CA ARG A 121 -6.50 21.17 3.01
C ARG A 121 -7.46 22.07 3.77
N GLU A 122 -6.95 22.75 4.78
CA GLU A 122 -7.74 23.74 5.53
C GLU A 122 -8.15 24.90 4.62
N GLY A 123 -9.42 25.35 4.71
CA GLY A 123 -9.90 26.56 4.05
C GLY A 123 -10.17 26.50 2.53
N GLU A 124 -10.00 25.35 1.85
CA GLU A 124 -10.44 25.19 0.45
C GLU A 124 -11.75 24.41 0.32
N GLU A 125 -12.52 24.72 -0.72
CA GLU A 125 -13.73 23.97 -1.08
C GLU A 125 -13.36 22.50 -1.30
N ILE A 126 -14.16 21.58 -0.75
CA ILE A 126 -13.88 20.13 -0.82
C ILE A 126 -13.93 19.71 -2.30
N VAL A 127 -12.78 19.71 -2.94
CA VAL A 127 -12.64 19.30 -4.34
C VAL A 127 -12.96 17.81 -4.40
N PRO A 128 -13.87 17.37 -5.30
CA PRO A 128 -14.18 15.96 -5.46
C PRO A 128 -12.91 15.24 -5.90
N GLU A 129 -12.31 14.48 -4.99
CA GLU A 129 -11.20 13.59 -5.32
C GLU A 129 -11.67 12.72 -6.48
N ALA A 130 -11.04 12.91 -7.64
CA ALA A 130 -11.10 11.92 -8.68
C ALA A 130 -10.39 10.70 -8.10
N TYR A 131 -11.13 9.73 -7.60
CA TYR A 131 -10.61 8.38 -7.42
C TYR A 131 -10.28 7.82 -8.81
N THR A 132 -9.18 8.28 -9.39
CA THR A 132 -8.49 7.61 -10.46
C THR A 132 -7.73 6.50 -9.77
N LYS A 133 -8.20 5.27 -9.99
CA LYS A 133 -7.42 4.05 -9.80
C LYS A 133 -5.96 4.35 -10.20
N PRO A 134 -4.93 3.69 -9.65
CA PRO A 134 -3.68 3.53 -10.36
C PRO A 134 -3.95 2.60 -11.56
N GLU A 135 -4.85 2.99 -12.45
CA GLU A 135 -4.68 2.65 -13.84
C GLU A 135 -3.28 3.11 -14.16
N LYS A 136 -2.48 2.20 -14.70
CA LYS A 136 -1.25 2.48 -15.43
C LYS A 136 -1.63 3.40 -16.59
N SER A 137 -2.03 4.62 -16.27
CA SER A 137 -2.38 5.64 -17.20
C SER A 137 -1.06 5.94 -17.85
N PHE A 138 -0.96 5.62 -19.13
CA PHE A 138 0.14 6.06 -19.96
C PHE A 138 0.42 7.54 -19.74
N ASN A 139 -0.60 8.34 -19.42
CA ASN A 139 -0.52 9.74 -19.03
C ASN A 139 0.31 9.96 -17.75
N ARG A 140 0.22 9.10 -16.75
CA ARG A 140 1.02 9.17 -15.52
C ARG A 140 2.46 8.74 -15.78
N LEU A 141 2.69 7.66 -16.53
CA LEU A 141 4.05 7.32 -16.98
C LEU A 141 4.63 8.42 -17.87
N PHE A 142 3.87 9.08 -18.74
CA PHE A 142 4.35 10.16 -19.60
C PHE A 142 4.58 11.48 -18.86
N LEU A 143 3.73 11.87 -17.93
CA LEU A 143 3.81 13.16 -17.22
C LEU A 143 4.67 13.08 -15.94
N GLU A 144 4.69 11.92 -15.27
CA GLU A 144 5.42 11.69 -14.01
C GLU A 144 6.85 11.21 -14.27
N THR A 145 7.09 10.42 -15.34
CA THR A 145 8.46 10.18 -15.81
C THR A 145 8.84 11.27 -16.81
N GLN A 146 10.06 11.78 -16.73
CA GLN A 146 10.58 12.83 -17.60
C GLN A 146 10.60 12.44 -19.10
N ILE A 147 10.12 11.24 -19.46
CA ILE A 147 10.11 10.67 -20.82
C ILE A 147 9.35 11.56 -21.80
N PHE A 148 8.19 12.13 -21.44
CA PHE A 148 7.49 13.04 -22.36
C PHE A 148 8.31 14.30 -22.65
N PHE A 149 8.90 14.89 -21.61
CA PHE A 149 9.81 16.02 -21.79
C PHE A 149 10.98 15.64 -22.69
N PHE A 150 11.61 14.48 -22.47
CA PHE A 150 12.68 13.99 -23.35
C PHE A 150 12.23 13.84 -24.79
N LEU A 151 11.06 13.25 -25.06
CA LEU A 151 10.53 13.08 -26.41
C LEU A 151 10.28 14.44 -27.08
N VAL A 152 9.65 15.38 -26.37
CA VAL A 152 9.43 16.74 -26.86
C VAL A 152 10.75 17.44 -27.16
N PHE A 153 11.75 17.32 -26.27
CA PHE A 153 13.08 17.91 -26.47
C PHE A 153 13.85 17.27 -27.64
N ILE A 154 13.69 15.96 -27.88
CA ILE A 154 14.31 15.29 -29.02
C ILE A 154 13.69 15.78 -30.33
N VAL A 155 12.36 15.83 -30.42
CA VAL A 155 11.66 16.30 -31.63
C VAL A 155 11.97 17.78 -31.88
N PHE A 156 11.87 18.60 -30.85
CA PHE A 156 12.15 20.04 -30.95
C PHE A 156 13.63 20.32 -31.25
N GLY A 157 14.53 19.56 -30.62
CA GLY A 157 15.96 19.60 -30.90
C GLY A 157 16.27 19.24 -32.34
N MET A 158 15.67 18.17 -32.86
CA MET A 158 15.82 17.77 -34.27
C MET A 158 15.32 18.86 -35.22
N LEU A 159 14.17 19.48 -34.94
CA LEU A 159 13.66 20.59 -35.74
C LEU A 159 14.64 21.77 -35.76
N ILE A 160 15.16 22.18 -34.60
CA ILE A 160 16.16 23.26 -34.51
C ILE A 160 17.41 22.91 -35.32
N PHE A 161 17.91 21.68 -35.19
CA PHE A 161 19.08 21.22 -35.92
C PHE A 161 18.87 21.25 -37.45
N VAL A 162 17.73 20.75 -37.93
CA VAL A 162 17.40 20.77 -39.37
C VAL A 162 17.20 22.20 -39.87
N SER A 163 16.48 23.04 -39.13
CA SER A 163 16.26 24.44 -39.50
C SER A 163 17.55 25.25 -39.55
N ILE A 164 18.46 25.09 -38.57
CA ILE A 164 19.76 25.78 -38.59
C ILE A 164 20.66 25.22 -39.70
N SER A 165 20.70 23.90 -39.86
CA SER A 165 21.48 23.26 -40.94
C SER A 165 21.02 23.67 -42.34
N THR A 166 19.76 24.03 -42.52
CA THR A 166 19.21 24.45 -43.83
C THR A 166 19.29 25.97 -44.04
N ALA A 167 19.05 26.78 -43.00
CA ALA A 167 19.02 28.24 -43.13
C ALA A 167 20.38 28.91 -42.94
N LEU A 168 21.24 28.37 -42.06
CA LEU A 168 22.52 28.98 -41.67
C LEU A 168 23.60 27.89 -41.43
N PRO A 169 24.15 27.29 -42.50
CA PRO A 169 25.10 26.17 -42.39
C PRO A 169 26.37 26.52 -41.60
N ASP A 170 26.88 27.74 -41.78
CA ASP A 170 28.12 28.22 -41.12
C ASP A 170 27.94 28.44 -39.61
N ALA A 171 26.70 28.50 -39.13
CA ALA A 171 26.35 28.72 -37.73
C ALA A 171 25.86 27.45 -37.02
N PHE A 172 26.14 26.26 -37.56
CA PHE A 172 25.69 24.98 -36.99
C PHE A 172 26.06 24.80 -35.51
N TRP A 173 27.23 25.30 -35.11
CA TRP A 173 27.73 25.25 -33.73
C TRP A 173 26.87 26.02 -32.71
N VAL A 174 25.97 26.90 -33.18
CA VAL A 174 25.05 27.68 -32.33
C VAL A 174 23.84 26.84 -31.91
N ALA A 175 23.50 25.78 -32.65
CA ALA A 175 22.34 24.94 -32.36
C ALA A 175 22.37 24.30 -30.96
N PRO A 176 23.47 23.65 -30.50
CA PRO A 176 23.59 23.18 -29.12
C PRO A 176 23.44 24.29 -28.08
N LEU A 177 23.98 25.49 -28.35
CA LEU A 177 23.93 26.62 -27.41
C LEU A 177 22.50 27.13 -27.22
N ILE A 178 21.72 27.18 -28.30
CA ILE A 178 20.29 27.53 -28.26
C ILE A 178 19.52 26.49 -27.43
N LEU A 179 19.79 25.20 -27.65
CA LEU A 179 19.12 24.13 -26.88
C LEU A 179 19.42 24.21 -25.40
N ILE A 180 20.68 24.47 -25.01
CA ILE A 180 21.07 24.69 -23.62
C ILE A 180 20.33 25.91 -23.04
N GLY A 181 20.26 27.01 -23.78
CA GLY A 181 19.54 28.21 -23.35
C GLY A 181 18.05 27.95 -23.11
N ILE A 182 17.40 27.21 -24.01
CA ILE A 182 15.99 26.83 -23.88
C ILE A 182 15.80 25.92 -22.67
N GLN A 183 16.64 24.89 -22.49
CA GLN A 183 16.59 24.01 -21.33
C GLN A 183 16.75 24.79 -20.02
N PHE A 184 17.63 25.78 -19.98
CA PHE A 184 17.82 26.64 -18.81
C PHE A 184 16.55 27.44 -18.47
N VAL A 185 15.88 27.99 -19.48
CA VAL A 185 14.58 28.68 -19.29
C VAL A 185 13.54 27.71 -18.71
N PHE A 186 13.45 26.48 -19.23
CA PHE A 186 12.53 25.47 -18.69
C PHE A 186 12.81 25.14 -17.22
N VAL A 187 14.08 24.98 -16.85
CA VAL A 187 14.48 24.71 -15.45
C VAL A 187 14.13 25.91 -14.56
N PHE A 188 14.44 27.13 -14.99
CA PHE A 188 14.17 28.33 -14.22
C PHE A 188 12.67 28.54 -13.95
N TYR A 189 11.82 28.26 -14.94
CA TYR A 189 10.36 28.38 -14.81
C TYR A 189 9.66 27.10 -14.34
N SER A 190 10.41 26.03 -14.04
CA SER A 190 9.84 24.71 -13.67
C SER A 190 8.83 24.81 -12.53
N ASN A 191 9.11 25.62 -11.50
CA ASN A 191 8.22 25.83 -10.37
C ASN A 191 6.82 26.32 -10.81
N ARG A 192 6.76 27.21 -11.82
CA ARG A 192 5.50 27.75 -12.34
C ARG A 192 4.73 26.74 -13.20
N PHE A 193 5.44 25.87 -13.91
CA PHE A 193 4.83 24.78 -14.67
C PHE A 193 4.25 23.71 -13.73
N ILE A 194 5.02 23.30 -12.71
CA ILE A 194 4.60 22.29 -11.72
C ILE A 194 3.41 22.80 -10.91
N ALA A 195 3.45 24.04 -10.43
CA ALA A 195 2.33 24.63 -9.69
C ALA A 195 1.03 24.62 -10.51
N ARG A 196 1.08 24.98 -11.80
CA ARG A 196 -0.11 25.00 -12.66
C ARG A 196 -0.70 23.61 -12.96
N SER A 197 0.10 22.55 -12.86
CA SER A 197 -0.31 21.17 -13.11
C SER A 197 -0.63 20.38 -11.84
N ALA A 198 -0.37 20.93 -10.66
CA ALA A 198 -0.67 20.30 -9.40
C ALA A 198 -2.11 20.60 -8.99
N ASP A 199 -2.87 19.54 -8.67
CA ASP A 199 -4.24 19.69 -8.15
C ASP A 199 -4.24 20.39 -6.77
N TRP A 200 -3.12 20.35 -6.04
CA TRP A 200 -2.98 20.94 -4.71
C TRP A 200 -1.84 21.97 -4.65
N HIS A 201 -2.10 23.13 -4.05
CA HIS A 201 -1.13 24.21 -3.89
C HIS A 201 -0.79 24.41 -2.41
N ILE A 202 0.41 24.08 -1.97
CA ILE A 202 0.83 24.38 -0.58
C ILE A 202 1.21 25.86 -0.53
N THR A 203 0.45 26.66 0.23
CA THR A 203 0.67 28.11 0.40
C THR A 203 0.97 28.44 1.86
N GLU A 204 1.61 29.57 2.13
CA GLU A 204 1.87 30.04 3.51
C GLU A 204 0.60 30.13 4.38
N ALA A 205 -0.56 30.44 3.77
CA ALA A 205 -1.84 30.50 4.48
C ALA A 205 -2.38 29.13 4.93
N ASN A 206 -2.00 28.04 4.26
CA ASN A 206 -2.51 26.68 4.48
C ASN A 206 -1.37 25.68 4.22
N PRO A 207 -0.39 25.56 5.13
CA PRO A 207 0.81 24.75 4.91
C PRO A 207 0.60 23.26 5.19
N ILE A 208 -0.50 22.88 5.82
CA ILE A 208 -0.75 21.52 6.31
C ILE A 208 -1.73 20.80 5.38
N ILE A 209 -1.33 19.59 4.97
CA ILE A 209 -2.22 18.64 4.31
C ILE A 209 -2.50 17.54 5.31
N HIS A 210 -3.78 17.30 5.54
CA HIS A 210 -4.25 16.25 6.40
C HIS A 210 -4.51 14.99 5.60
N PHE A 211 -3.97 13.86 6.06
CA PHE A 211 -4.19 12.55 5.46
C PHE A 211 -4.89 11.64 6.45
N LEU A 212 -6.03 11.07 6.05
CA LEU A 212 -6.69 9.99 6.78
C LEU A 212 -6.66 8.73 5.93
N GLU A 213 -6.03 7.70 6.47
CA GLU A 213 -6.09 6.35 5.93
C GLU A 213 -7.28 5.63 6.57
N TYR A 214 -8.27 5.30 5.74
CA TYR A 214 -9.47 4.60 6.16
C TYR A 214 -9.49 3.19 5.56
N TYR A 215 -9.36 2.18 6.43
CA TYR A 215 -9.44 0.79 6.04
C TYR A 215 -10.92 0.38 5.96
N LEU A 216 -11.41 0.03 4.77
CA LEU A 216 -12.79 -0.45 4.61
C LEU A 216 -12.87 -1.94 4.90
N PRO A 217 -13.98 -2.40 5.51
CA PRO A 217 -14.16 -3.81 5.80
C PRO A 217 -14.17 -4.60 4.49
N VAL A 218 -13.06 -5.30 4.22
CA VAL A 218 -12.90 -6.20 3.07
C VAL A 218 -14.02 -7.23 3.15
N SER A 219 -14.98 -7.15 2.22
CA SER A 219 -15.98 -8.20 2.01
C SER A 219 -15.50 -9.05 0.84
N GLU A 220 -15.42 -10.36 1.03
CA GLU A 220 -14.66 -11.30 0.20
C GLU A 220 -15.00 -11.34 -1.31
N LYS A 221 -16.05 -10.67 -1.80
CA LYS A 221 -16.60 -10.95 -3.15
C LYS A 221 -17.22 -9.79 -3.93
N LYS A 222 -17.17 -8.54 -3.46
CA LYS A 222 -17.80 -7.42 -4.20
C LYS A 222 -16.76 -6.37 -4.57
N ASP A 223 -16.72 -6.04 -5.87
CA ASP A 223 -15.92 -4.96 -6.41
C ASP A 223 -16.19 -3.68 -5.61
N PHE A 224 -15.13 -3.10 -5.05
CA PHE A 224 -15.13 -1.86 -4.28
C PHE A 224 -16.02 -0.77 -4.88
N LYS A 225 -15.98 -0.62 -6.22
CA LYS A 225 -16.77 0.37 -6.98
C LYS A 225 -18.29 0.19 -6.85
N THR A 226 -18.76 -1.03 -6.63
CA THR A 226 -20.19 -1.32 -6.44
C THR A 226 -20.67 -1.04 -5.03
N LEU A 227 -19.78 -1.18 -4.04
CA LEU A 227 -20.11 -0.92 -2.63
C LEU A 227 -19.96 0.57 -2.28
N TYR A 228 -18.98 1.25 -2.87
CA TYR A 228 -18.67 2.65 -2.57
C TYR A 228 -18.54 3.46 -3.87
N PRO A 229 -19.66 3.95 -4.44
CA PRO A 229 -19.61 4.86 -5.58
C PRO A 229 -18.98 6.20 -5.18
N LYS A 230 -18.50 6.95 -6.17
CA LYS A 230 -17.79 8.23 -5.98
C LYS A 230 -18.58 9.22 -5.12
N GLU A 231 -19.90 9.27 -5.30
CA GLU A 231 -20.80 10.14 -4.54
C GLU A 231 -20.78 9.83 -3.03
N THR A 232 -20.81 8.54 -2.67
CA THR A 232 -20.75 8.12 -1.26
C THR A 232 -19.40 8.46 -0.63
N LEU A 233 -18.30 8.28 -1.37
CA LEU A 233 -16.96 8.64 -0.87
C LEU A 233 -16.83 10.15 -0.65
N ILE A 234 -17.40 10.98 -1.53
CA ILE A 234 -17.45 12.43 -1.35
C ILE A 234 -18.32 12.81 -0.15
N ALA A 235 -19.46 12.14 0.06
CA ALA A 235 -20.32 12.37 1.20
C ALA A 235 -19.61 12.06 2.52
N ILE A 236 -18.94 10.90 2.62
CA ILE A 236 -18.14 10.52 3.79
C ILE A 236 -17.01 11.53 4.02
N LYS A 237 -16.28 11.91 2.97
CA LYS A 237 -15.21 12.93 3.05
C LYS A 237 -15.72 14.26 3.59
N LYS A 238 -16.91 14.68 3.16
CA LYS A 238 -17.57 15.91 3.60
C LYS A 238 -18.03 15.82 5.05
N GLU A 239 -18.65 14.71 5.43
CA GLU A 239 -19.12 14.48 6.80
C GLU A 239 -17.96 14.49 7.80
N ILE A 240 -16.85 13.81 7.47
CA ILE A 240 -15.62 13.82 8.25
C ILE A 240 -15.05 15.24 8.37
N TYR A 241 -15.03 16.01 7.27
CA TYR A 241 -14.56 17.40 7.29
C TYR A 241 -15.43 18.29 8.18
N ASP A 242 -16.76 18.24 8.00
CA ASP A 242 -17.73 19.08 8.70
C ASP A 242 -17.80 18.75 10.20
N GLU A 243 -17.70 17.47 10.59
CA GLU A 243 -17.77 17.04 11.98
C GLU A 243 -16.45 17.16 12.74
N ILE A 244 -15.31 17.01 12.07
CA ILE A 244 -13.99 16.92 12.73
C ILE A 244 -13.17 18.18 12.48
N ILE A 245 -12.88 18.50 11.22
CA ILE A 245 -11.96 19.57 10.86
C ILE A 245 -12.61 20.94 11.06
N ALA A 246 -13.84 21.13 10.59
CA ALA A 246 -14.55 22.40 10.69
C ALA A 246 -14.93 22.78 12.14
N LYS A 247 -15.16 21.79 13.01
CA LYS A 247 -15.57 22.02 14.41
C LYS A 247 -14.41 22.07 15.41
N LYS A 248 -13.34 21.30 15.19
CA LYS A 248 -12.25 21.14 16.18
C LYS A 248 -10.87 21.58 15.67
N GLY A 249 -10.69 21.80 14.37
CA GLY A 249 -9.41 22.24 13.79
C GLY A 249 -8.30 21.17 13.78
N GLU A 250 -8.50 20.00 14.40
CA GLU A 250 -7.53 18.90 14.43
C GLU A 250 -8.22 17.55 14.18
N ILE A 251 -7.54 16.66 13.47
CA ILE A 251 -8.02 15.30 13.20
C ILE A 251 -7.78 14.43 14.42
N ASP A 252 -8.87 14.05 15.09
CA ASP A 252 -8.87 13.03 16.12
C ASP A 252 -9.34 11.69 15.52
N VAL A 253 -8.45 10.69 15.55
CA VAL A 253 -8.71 9.32 15.06
C VAL A 253 -9.93 8.70 15.74
N LYS A 254 -10.20 9.02 17.01
CA LYS A 254 -11.36 8.50 17.74
C LYS A 254 -12.67 9.12 17.23
N SER A 255 -12.66 10.40 16.93
CA SER A 255 -13.80 11.10 16.33
C SER A 255 -14.06 10.59 14.90
N ALA A 256 -13.00 10.29 14.13
CA ALA A 256 -13.11 9.75 12.77
C ALA A 256 -13.62 8.31 12.69
N GLN A 257 -13.52 7.53 13.77
CA GLN A 257 -14.09 6.18 13.83
C GLN A 257 -15.58 6.16 14.17
N GLN A 258 -16.14 7.27 14.66
CA GLN A 258 -17.56 7.35 15.06
C GLN A 258 -18.48 7.79 13.93
N VAL A 259 -17.91 8.38 12.87
CA VAL A 259 -18.57 8.75 11.62
C VAL A 259 -18.44 7.59 10.64
#